data_AF-A0A1D1ZW04-F1
#
_entry.id   AF-A0A1D1ZW04-F1
#
_cell.length_a   1.000
_cell.length_b   1.000
_cell.length_c   1.000
_cell.angle_alpha   90.00
_cell.angle_beta   90.00
_cell.angle_gamma   90.00
#
_symmetry.space_group_name_H-M   'P 1'
#
loop_
_entity.id
_entity.type
_entity.pdbx_description
1 polymer ?
#
loop_
_entity_poly.entity_id
_entity_poly.type
_entity_poly.pdbx_seq_one_letter_code
_entity_poly.pdbx_strand_id
1 'polypeptide(L)'
;SLTHHQISNSQTPPHLSPRESHFYVGALGRSSTTSTSAYRSFFPTIVASTLARVRHGNWLCFDACPVHACLPHVPARMKAMTPNAKLVFMMRDPLAAVISGELMLRDLGMPLQWSTLGEHDLAGDSLAETEEDSAYWAAVEKLPLDEPLPADLMQRFYSTTDPRPALRAAKYADCLDRFLRAFPKENMMFVDFADFVAQPEATVRSVLKFVGADAALPAYAFKPMPPGMQGKPRGRTMHPAVKQRLRQYYRSSNLALQQMLGRSLSWFGEDV
;
A
#
# COMPACT_ATOMS: atom_id res chain seq x y z
N SER A 1 3.72 8.00 2.45
CA SER A 1 3.55 9.14 3.38
C SER A 1 3.63 8.80 4.87
N LEU A 2 3.38 7.56 5.35
CA LEU A 2 3.77 7.14 6.72
C LEU A 2 5.26 6.83 6.90
N THR A 3 5.94 6.45 5.80
CA THR A 3 7.38 6.16 5.72
C THR A 3 8.30 7.28 6.20
N HIS A 4 7.83 8.53 6.22
CA HIS A 4 8.61 9.69 6.61
C HIS A 4 8.42 10.10 8.07
N HIS A 5 7.39 9.59 8.74
CA HIS A 5 7.21 9.73 10.19
C HIS A 5 7.97 8.64 10.93
N GLN A 6 9.26 8.47 10.58
CA GLN A 6 10.18 7.79 11.47
C GLN A 6 10.09 8.45 12.84
N ILE A 7 10.08 7.63 13.89
CA ILE A 7 10.35 8.04 15.26
C ILE A 7 11.77 8.60 15.27
N SER A 8 11.89 9.86 14.86
CA SER A 8 13.09 10.66 14.97
C SER A 8 13.22 11.07 16.44
N ASN A 9 13.46 10.08 17.32
CA ASN A 9 14.34 10.35 18.43
C ASN A 9 15.71 10.57 17.80
N SER A 10 16.36 11.68 18.13
CA SER A 10 17.55 12.25 17.49
C SER A 10 18.82 11.38 17.57
N GLN A 11 18.72 10.06 17.67
CA GLN A 11 19.84 9.14 17.89
C GLN A 11 19.73 7.77 17.19
N THR A 12 18.72 7.51 16.38
CA THR A 12 18.76 6.36 15.45
C THR A 12 19.65 6.72 14.25
N PRO A 13 20.73 5.97 13.96
CA PRO A 13 21.54 6.23 12.78
C PRO A 13 20.62 6.16 11.55
N PRO A 14 20.72 7.11 10.62
CA PRO A 14 20.01 6.99 9.36
C PRO A 14 20.63 5.79 8.59
N HIS A 15 20.04 5.35 7.50
CA HIS A 15 20.66 4.40 6.54
C HIS A 15 21.04 2.99 7.05
N LEU A 16 20.04 2.12 7.31
CA LEU A 16 20.26 0.65 7.23
C LEU A 16 19.10 -0.19 6.64
N SER A 17 17.93 0.38 6.33
CA SER A 17 16.84 -0.33 5.63
C SER A 17 16.35 0.49 4.45
N PRO A 18 16.14 -0.09 3.25
CA PRO A 18 15.33 0.57 2.23
C PRO A 18 13.94 0.87 2.80
N ARG A 19 13.33 1.97 2.36
CA ARG A 19 11.99 2.38 2.85
C ARG A 19 10.92 1.34 2.53
N GLU A 20 11.12 0.61 1.43
CA GLU A 20 10.26 -0.46 0.94
C GLU A 20 11.14 -1.69 0.67
N SER A 21 10.84 -2.82 1.30
CA SER A 21 11.67 -4.03 1.11
C SER A 21 11.50 -4.64 -0.28
N HIS A 22 10.32 -4.49 -0.88
CA HIS A 22 9.91 -5.21 -2.08
C HIS A 22 10.12 -6.75 -1.96
N PHE A 23 10.16 -7.27 -0.74
CA PHE A 23 10.49 -8.66 -0.49
C PHE A 23 9.47 -9.61 -1.12
N TYR A 24 8.18 -9.37 -0.90
CA TYR A 24 7.11 -10.22 -1.44
C TYR A 24 6.88 -10.03 -2.94
N VAL A 25 7.57 -9.09 -3.57
CA VAL A 25 7.58 -8.93 -5.03
C VAL A 25 8.83 -9.53 -5.70
N GLY A 26 9.68 -10.20 -4.91
CA GLY A 26 10.85 -10.92 -5.43
C GLY A 26 12.12 -10.08 -5.55
N ALA A 27 12.30 -9.05 -4.71
CA ALA A 27 13.51 -8.21 -4.71
C ALA A 27 14.82 -9.00 -4.55
N LEU A 28 14.80 -10.13 -3.84
CA LEU A 28 15.94 -11.05 -3.69
C LEU A 28 15.82 -12.30 -4.58
N GLY A 29 14.99 -12.24 -5.62
CA GLY A 29 14.69 -13.33 -6.55
C GLY A 29 13.28 -13.92 -6.36
N ARG A 30 12.73 -14.50 -7.42
CA ARG A 30 11.33 -14.98 -7.48
C ARG A 30 11.00 -16.09 -6.48
N SER A 31 11.99 -16.90 -6.09
CA SER A 31 11.86 -17.98 -5.10
C SER A 31 12.18 -17.53 -3.67
N SER A 32 12.65 -16.29 -3.46
CA SER A 32 13.15 -15.85 -2.16
C SER A 32 12.07 -15.43 -1.18
N THR A 33 10.85 -15.19 -1.66
CA THR A 33 9.78 -14.46 -0.94
C THR A 33 9.14 -15.20 0.25
N THR A 34 9.66 -16.37 0.60
CA THR A 34 9.29 -17.16 1.78
C THR A 34 10.50 -17.46 2.67
N SER A 35 11.69 -17.02 2.27
CA SER A 35 12.90 -17.17 3.06
C SER A 35 12.92 -16.18 4.23
N THR A 36 12.81 -16.71 5.43
CA THR A 36 12.87 -15.90 6.66
C THR A 36 14.22 -15.19 6.82
N SER A 37 15.33 -15.85 6.46
CA SER A 37 16.66 -15.23 6.55
C SER A 37 16.81 -14.07 5.55
N ALA A 38 16.29 -14.24 4.33
CA ALA A 38 16.31 -13.20 3.31
C ALA A 38 15.39 -12.02 3.67
N TYR A 39 14.21 -12.26 4.26
CA TYR A 39 13.38 -11.15 4.73
C TYR A 39 14.03 -10.39 5.89
N ARG A 40 14.67 -11.12 6.81
CA ARG A 40 15.37 -10.53 7.96
C ARG A 40 16.55 -9.64 7.57
N SER A 41 17.15 -9.83 6.39
CA SER A 41 18.28 -9.00 5.95
C SER A 41 17.89 -7.57 5.60
N PHE A 42 16.60 -7.26 5.45
CA PHE A 42 16.11 -5.89 5.29
C PHE A 42 16.05 -5.12 6.61
N PHE A 43 16.18 -5.80 7.76
CA PHE A 43 16.03 -5.19 9.07
C PHE A 43 17.37 -5.13 9.82
N PRO A 44 17.49 -4.19 10.79
CA PRO A 44 18.69 -4.11 11.63
C PRO A 44 19.03 -5.43 12.32
N THR A 45 20.33 -5.66 12.49
CA THR A 45 20.84 -6.90 13.08
C THR A 45 20.42 -7.08 14.54
N ILE A 46 20.55 -8.30 15.06
CA ILE A 46 20.28 -8.60 16.48
C ILE A 46 21.08 -7.67 17.39
N VAL A 47 22.37 -7.43 17.09
CA VAL A 47 23.24 -6.52 17.85
C VAL A 47 22.67 -5.10 17.88
N ALA A 48 22.31 -4.55 16.71
CA ALA A 48 21.72 -3.22 16.61
C ALA A 48 20.38 -3.13 17.37
N SER A 49 19.54 -4.16 17.25
CA SER A 49 18.25 -4.21 17.95
C SER A 49 18.40 -4.31 19.47
N THR A 50 19.37 -5.08 19.96
CA THR A 50 19.65 -5.23 21.40
C THR A 50 20.17 -3.92 21.98
N LEU A 51 21.13 -3.26 21.30
CA LEU A 51 21.64 -1.97 21.74
C LEU A 51 20.54 -0.90 21.78
N ALA A 52 19.67 -0.87 20.76
CA ALA A 52 18.56 0.07 20.72
C ALA A 52 17.53 -0.18 21.83
N ARG A 53 17.23 -1.45 22.16
CA ARG A 53 16.38 -1.79 23.32
C ARG A 53 16.99 -1.35 24.64
N VAL A 54 18.29 -1.54 24.83
CA VAL A 54 18.98 -1.06 26.05
C VAL A 54 18.91 0.46 26.16
N ARG A 55 19.07 1.18 25.04
CA ARG A 55 19.11 2.64 25.03
C ARG A 55 17.74 3.31 25.07
N HIS A 56 16.71 2.67 24.51
CA HIS A 56 15.40 3.28 24.24
C HIS A 56 14.21 2.47 24.77
N GLY A 57 14.43 1.32 25.39
CA GLY A 57 13.39 0.42 25.90
C GLY A 57 12.73 -0.40 24.78
N ASN A 58 11.76 0.20 24.10
CA ASN A 58 11.00 -0.45 23.04
C ASN A 58 11.64 -0.26 21.66
N TRP A 59 11.69 -1.35 20.89
CA TRP A 59 12.19 -1.33 19.51
C TRP A 59 11.22 -2.07 18.59
N LEU A 60 10.71 -1.35 17.58
CA LEU A 60 9.88 -1.89 16.52
C LEU A 60 10.58 -1.64 15.18
N CYS A 61 10.48 -2.63 14.28
CA CYS A 61 10.78 -2.45 12.87
C CYS A 61 9.48 -2.57 12.07
N PHE A 62 9.46 -1.94 10.91
CA PHE A 62 8.34 -2.02 9.98
C PHE A 62 8.86 -2.06 8.55
N ASP A 63 8.06 -2.65 7.67
CA ASP A 63 8.23 -2.59 6.23
C ASP A 63 7.02 -1.85 5.65
N ALA A 64 7.27 -0.88 4.78
CA ALA A 64 6.24 -0.01 4.24
C ALA A 64 6.29 -0.03 2.71
N CYS A 65 5.81 -1.13 2.13
CA CYS A 65 5.79 -1.35 0.69
C CYS A 65 4.33 -1.40 0.20
N PRO A 66 3.78 -0.31 -0.38
CA PRO A 66 2.35 -0.21 -0.73
C PRO A 66 1.88 -1.31 -1.69
N VAL A 67 2.75 -1.74 -2.61
CA VAL A 67 2.42 -2.78 -3.60
C VAL A 67 2.08 -4.13 -2.96
N HIS A 68 2.57 -4.41 -1.74
CA HIS A 68 2.20 -5.62 -0.99
C HIS A 68 0.69 -5.72 -0.76
N ALA A 69 -0.01 -4.59 -0.54
CA ALA A 69 -1.45 -4.60 -0.35
C ALA A 69 -2.24 -4.95 -1.62
N CYS A 70 -1.64 -4.76 -2.80
CA CYS A 70 -2.30 -4.90 -4.08
C CYS A 70 -2.15 -6.30 -4.69
N LEU A 71 -1.17 -7.08 -4.24
CA LEU A 71 -0.80 -8.36 -4.84
C LEU A 71 -1.43 -9.54 -4.12
N PRO A 72 -2.06 -10.48 -4.84
CA PRO A 72 -2.96 -11.45 -4.21
C PRO A 72 -2.27 -12.58 -3.44
N HIS A 73 -1.02 -12.93 -3.78
CA HIS A 73 -0.24 -13.97 -3.07
C HIS A 73 0.35 -13.49 -1.74
N VAL A 74 0.44 -12.17 -1.55
CA VAL A 74 1.18 -11.56 -0.44
C VAL A 74 0.61 -11.90 0.93
N PRO A 75 -0.71 -11.88 1.18
CA PRO A 75 -1.27 -12.20 2.49
C PRO A 75 -0.86 -13.58 3.01
N ALA A 76 -0.86 -14.61 2.15
CA ALA A 76 -0.47 -15.96 2.52
C ALA A 76 1.02 -16.04 2.91
N ARG A 77 1.90 -15.42 2.13
CA ARG A 77 3.35 -15.36 2.42
C ARG A 77 3.64 -14.54 3.67
N MET A 78 2.96 -13.41 3.85
CA MET A 78 3.05 -12.59 5.06
C MET A 78 2.59 -13.35 6.30
N LYS A 79 1.49 -14.11 6.20
CA LYS A 79 0.98 -14.90 7.31
C LYS A 79 1.95 -16.00 7.71
N ALA A 80 2.59 -16.65 6.74
CA ALA A 80 3.58 -17.70 6.99
C ALA A 80 4.83 -17.18 7.73
N MET A 81 5.32 -15.97 7.39
CA MET A 81 6.55 -15.45 7.99
C MET A 81 6.33 -14.59 9.24
N THR A 82 5.24 -13.82 9.28
CA THR A 82 4.95 -12.86 10.35
C THR A 82 3.49 -12.98 10.80
N PRO A 83 3.08 -14.10 11.44
CA PRO A 83 1.67 -14.40 11.67
C PRO A 83 0.94 -13.44 12.60
N ASN A 84 1.71 -12.70 13.40
CA ASN A 84 1.24 -11.73 14.40
C ASN A 84 1.56 -10.28 14.01
N ALA A 85 1.92 -10.02 12.75
CA ALA A 85 2.20 -8.66 12.28
C ALA A 85 0.98 -7.75 12.47
N LYS A 86 1.25 -6.50 12.89
CA LYS A 86 0.27 -5.41 12.83
C LYS A 86 0.35 -4.77 11.44
N LEU A 87 -0.79 -4.66 10.76
CA LEU A 87 -0.91 -4.15 9.41
C LEU A 87 -1.64 -2.80 9.43
N VAL A 88 -1.09 -1.80 8.75
CA VAL A 88 -1.70 -0.47 8.63
C VAL A 88 -1.99 -0.20 7.16
N PHE A 89 -3.27 -0.10 6.82
CA PHE A 89 -3.73 0.24 5.48
C PHE A 89 -4.15 1.70 5.44
N MET A 90 -3.45 2.50 4.66
CA MET A 90 -3.80 3.90 4.41
C MET A 90 -4.43 4.01 3.03
N MET A 91 -5.69 4.44 2.99
CA MET A 91 -6.49 4.50 1.76
C MET A 91 -6.89 5.96 1.48
N ARG A 92 -7.02 6.31 0.21
CA ARG A 92 -7.53 7.60 -0.26
C ARG A 92 -8.61 7.35 -1.30
N ASP A 93 -9.27 8.39 -1.81
CA ASP A 93 -10.16 8.25 -2.97
C ASP A 93 -9.46 7.41 -4.08
N PRO A 94 -10.06 6.28 -4.53
CA PRO A 94 -9.55 5.47 -5.63
C PRO A 94 -9.18 6.29 -6.87
N LEU A 95 -9.96 7.32 -7.22
CA LEU A 95 -9.68 8.18 -8.37
C LEU A 95 -8.39 8.98 -8.15
N ALA A 96 -8.24 9.58 -6.96
CA ALA A 96 -7.03 10.28 -6.57
C ALA A 96 -5.83 9.33 -6.49
N ALA A 97 -6.04 8.06 -6.13
CA ALA A 97 -5.01 7.03 -6.13
C ALA A 97 -4.53 6.67 -7.53
N VAL A 98 -5.45 6.46 -8.48
CA VAL A 98 -5.14 6.08 -9.86
C VAL A 98 -4.39 7.19 -10.58
N ILE A 99 -4.89 8.44 -10.56
CA ILE A 99 -4.18 9.56 -11.22
C ILE A 99 -2.80 9.77 -10.59
N SER A 100 -2.69 9.70 -9.26
CA SER A 100 -1.41 9.85 -8.58
C SER A 100 -0.44 8.72 -8.93
N GLY A 101 -0.92 7.50 -9.13
CA GLY A 101 -0.11 6.36 -9.57
C GLY A 101 0.39 6.55 -11.00
N GLU A 102 -0.50 6.97 -11.92
CA GLU A 102 -0.12 7.31 -13.29
C GLU A 102 0.95 8.40 -13.32
N LEU A 103 0.72 9.52 -12.63
CA LEU A 103 1.67 10.64 -12.61
C LEU A 103 3.03 10.22 -12.04
N MET A 104 3.04 9.40 -10.98
CA MET A 104 4.27 8.87 -10.41
C MET A 104 5.03 7.99 -11.41
N LEU A 105 4.37 7.07 -12.10
CA LEU A 105 5.00 6.23 -13.12
C LEU A 105 5.54 7.06 -14.30
N ARG A 106 4.81 8.09 -14.74
CA ARG A 106 5.29 9.03 -15.77
C ARG A 106 6.48 9.84 -15.31
N ASP A 107 6.46 10.34 -14.07
CA ASP A 107 7.57 11.11 -13.48
C ASP A 107 8.82 10.21 -13.28
N LEU A 108 8.65 8.88 -13.16
CA LEU A 108 9.73 7.88 -13.22
C LEU A 108 10.19 7.53 -14.66
N GLY A 109 9.60 8.14 -15.69
CA GLY A 109 9.96 7.92 -17.09
C GLY A 109 9.30 6.71 -17.76
N MET A 110 8.27 6.13 -17.15
CA MET A 110 7.57 4.99 -17.74
C MET A 110 6.73 5.43 -18.96
N PRO A 111 6.85 4.76 -20.12
CA PRO A 111 6.15 5.14 -21.35
C PRO A 111 4.71 4.60 -21.34
N LEU A 112 3.86 5.14 -20.47
CA LEU A 112 2.46 4.73 -20.39
C LEU A 112 1.70 5.13 -21.65
N GLN A 113 1.10 4.14 -22.32
CA GLN A 113 0.24 4.25 -23.50
C GLN A 113 -1.23 4.49 -23.15
N TRP A 114 -1.54 4.60 -21.86
CA TRP A 114 -2.87 4.93 -21.34
C TRP A 114 -2.79 6.17 -20.45
N SER A 115 -3.84 6.99 -20.40
CA SER A 115 -3.89 8.14 -19.51
C SER A 115 -5.29 8.42 -18.93
N THR A 116 -5.30 8.85 -17.66
CA THR A 116 -6.48 9.42 -16.98
C THR A 116 -6.67 10.91 -17.25
N LEU A 117 -5.67 11.55 -17.88
CA LEU A 117 -5.69 12.98 -18.20
C LEU A 117 -6.40 13.27 -19.53
N GLY A 118 -6.42 12.29 -20.44
CA GLY A 118 -7.11 12.36 -21.74
C GLY A 118 -8.38 11.51 -21.76
N GLU A 119 -9.22 11.72 -22.76
CA GLU A 119 -10.47 10.97 -22.94
C GLU A 119 -10.23 9.57 -23.54
N HIS A 120 -9.36 9.47 -24.56
CA HIS A 120 -9.36 8.36 -25.51
C HIS A 120 -9.03 6.96 -24.93
N ASP A 121 -8.14 6.84 -23.94
CA ASP A 121 -7.66 5.52 -23.50
C ASP A 121 -8.57 4.84 -22.48
N LEU A 122 -9.31 5.63 -21.70
CA LEU A 122 -10.17 5.14 -20.63
C LEU A 122 -11.66 5.35 -20.89
N ALA A 123 -12.03 6.09 -21.95
CA ALA A 123 -13.42 6.27 -22.36
C ALA A 123 -13.96 5.13 -23.27
N GLY A 124 -13.10 4.25 -23.81
CA GLY A 124 -13.45 3.17 -24.74
C GLY A 124 -14.25 1.97 -24.17
N ASP A 125 -14.10 0.79 -24.79
CA ASP A 125 -15.09 -0.31 -24.74
C ASP A 125 -15.36 -0.91 -23.35
N SER A 126 -14.35 -1.32 -22.57
CA SER A 126 -14.55 -1.92 -21.24
C SER A 126 -13.37 -1.73 -20.29
N LEU A 127 -13.65 -1.44 -19.02
CA LEU A 127 -12.65 -1.42 -17.92
C LEU A 127 -12.63 -2.74 -17.13
N ALA A 128 -13.44 -3.71 -17.52
CA ALA A 128 -13.48 -5.01 -16.88
C ALA A 128 -12.19 -5.79 -17.19
N GLU A 129 -11.74 -6.58 -16.21
CA GLU A 129 -10.70 -7.58 -16.43
C GLU A 129 -11.22 -8.63 -17.41
N THR A 130 -10.36 -9.10 -18.31
CA THR A 130 -10.72 -10.24 -19.18
C THR A 130 -10.78 -11.53 -18.35
N GLU A 131 -11.30 -12.60 -18.96
CA GLU A 131 -11.19 -13.93 -18.38
C GLU A 131 -9.74 -14.35 -18.16
N GLU A 132 -8.84 -13.98 -19.09
CA GLU A 132 -7.40 -14.24 -18.96
C GLU A 132 -6.79 -13.49 -17.77
N ASP A 133 -7.10 -12.20 -17.62
CA ASP A 133 -6.62 -11.39 -16.48
C ASP A 133 -7.09 -12.00 -15.15
N SER A 134 -8.38 -12.35 -15.10
CA SER A 134 -9.02 -12.93 -13.92
C SER A 134 -8.38 -14.28 -13.56
N ALA A 135 -8.16 -15.14 -14.55
CA ALA A 135 -7.51 -16.44 -14.37
C ALA A 135 -6.06 -16.27 -13.90
N TYR A 136 -5.30 -15.33 -14.47
CA TYR A 136 -3.93 -15.05 -14.07
C TYR A 136 -3.86 -14.64 -12.60
N TRP A 137 -4.63 -13.62 -12.19
CA TRP A 137 -4.59 -13.16 -10.80
C TRP A 137 -5.10 -14.20 -9.80
N ALA A 138 -6.07 -15.04 -10.19
CA ALA A 138 -6.54 -16.15 -9.38
C ALA A 138 -5.46 -17.25 -9.23
N ALA A 139 -4.69 -17.52 -10.28
CA ALA A 139 -3.55 -18.44 -10.22
C ALA A 139 -2.44 -17.88 -9.31
N VAL A 140 -2.15 -16.59 -9.38
CA VAL A 140 -1.20 -15.93 -8.47
C VAL A 140 -1.68 -16.00 -7.01
N GLU A 141 -2.96 -15.76 -6.73
CA GLU A 141 -3.51 -15.87 -5.37
C GLU A 141 -3.32 -17.27 -4.76
N LYS A 142 -3.48 -18.31 -5.58
CA LYS A 142 -3.40 -19.72 -5.18
C LYS A 142 -1.99 -20.32 -5.32
N LEU A 143 -1.00 -19.50 -5.70
CA LEU A 143 0.36 -19.95 -5.90
C LEU A 143 0.92 -20.53 -4.59
N PRO A 144 1.42 -21.79 -4.59
CA PRO A 144 2.07 -22.36 -3.42
C PRO A 144 3.22 -21.49 -2.90
N LEU A 145 3.52 -21.64 -1.61
CA LEU A 145 4.50 -20.79 -0.91
C LEU A 145 5.93 -21.01 -1.42
N ASP A 146 6.26 -22.23 -1.82
CA ASP A 146 7.55 -22.68 -2.32
C ASP A 146 7.75 -22.44 -3.82
N GLU A 147 6.67 -22.19 -4.57
CA GLU A 147 6.74 -21.91 -6.00
C GLU A 147 7.28 -20.48 -6.28
N PRO A 148 8.19 -20.32 -7.25
CA PRO A 148 8.68 -19.02 -7.65
C PRO A 148 7.54 -18.15 -8.18
N LEU A 149 7.63 -16.84 -7.93
CA LEU A 149 6.74 -15.88 -8.57
C LEU A 149 6.77 -15.99 -10.10
N PRO A 150 5.65 -15.73 -10.80
CA PRO A 150 5.64 -15.58 -12.24
C PRO A 150 6.66 -14.52 -12.68
N ALA A 151 7.38 -14.80 -13.76
CA ALA A 151 8.42 -13.90 -14.24
C ALA A 151 7.86 -12.55 -14.72
N ASP A 152 6.62 -12.54 -15.19
CA ASP A 152 5.90 -11.38 -15.73
C ASP A 152 5.05 -10.64 -14.68
N LEU A 153 5.06 -11.07 -13.41
CA LEU A 153 4.18 -10.52 -12.37
C LEU A 153 4.24 -8.99 -12.26
N MET A 154 5.45 -8.46 -12.14
CA MET A 154 5.63 -7.01 -11.98
C MET A 154 5.46 -6.26 -13.29
N GLN A 155 5.73 -6.89 -14.43
CA GLN A 155 5.44 -6.34 -15.75
C GLN A 155 3.94 -6.19 -15.96
N ARG A 156 3.13 -7.20 -15.56
CA ARG A 156 1.67 -7.12 -15.58
C ARG A 156 1.14 -6.12 -14.58
N PHE A 157 1.66 -6.10 -13.35
CA PHE A 157 1.22 -5.15 -12.33
C PHE A 157 1.46 -3.68 -12.73
N TYR A 158 2.63 -3.38 -13.30
CA TYR A 158 3.00 -2.05 -13.81
C TYR A 158 2.89 -1.97 -15.34
N SER A 159 1.82 -2.53 -15.91
CA SER A 159 1.63 -2.52 -17.36
C SER A 159 1.64 -1.10 -17.92
N THR A 160 2.47 -0.89 -18.94
CA THR A 160 2.54 0.39 -19.67
C THR A 160 1.47 0.50 -20.74
N THR A 161 0.88 -0.61 -21.16
CA THR A 161 -0.08 -0.67 -22.28
C THR A 161 -1.51 -0.84 -21.80
N ASP A 162 -1.71 -1.32 -20.58
CA ASP A 162 -3.02 -1.65 -20.04
C ASP A 162 -3.25 -0.93 -18.69
N PRO A 163 -4.31 -0.12 -18.55
CA PRO A 163 -4.63 0.53 -17.28
C PRO A 163 -5.24 -0.41 -16.24
N ARG A 164 -5.80 -1.56 -16.63
CA ARG A 164 -6.59 -2.44 -15.74
C ARG A 164 -5.84 -2.89 -14.48
N PRO A 165 -4.54 -3.27 -14.52
CA PRO A 165 -3.77 -3.58 -13.31
C PRO A 165 -3.70 -2.42 -12.30
N ALA A 166 -3.50 -1.19 -12.79
CA ALA A 166 -3.51 0.00 -11.94
C ALA A 166 -4.91 0.27 -11.35
N LEU A 167 -5.96 0.08 -12.16
CA LEU A 167 -7.34 0.24 -11.70
C LEU A 167 -7.73 -0.82 -10.66
N ARG A 168 -7.31 -2.07 -10.86
CA ARG A 168 -7.48 -3.20 -9.94
C ARG A 168 -6.85 -2.91 -8.59
N ALA A 169 -5.64 -2.35 -8.56
CA ALA A 169 -4.94 -2.02 -7.32
C ALA A 169 -5.68 -0.99 -6.44
N ALA A 170 -6.62 -0.22 -7.00
CA ALA A 170 -7.46 0.73 -6.27
C ALA A 170 -8.84 0.16 -5.86
N LYS A 171 -9.14 -1.12 -6.18
CA LYS A 171 -10.32 -1.84 -5.64
C LYS A 171 -10.03 -2.36 -4.23
N TYR A 172 -10.09 -1.46 -3.25
CA TYR A 172 -9.62 -1.78 -1.89
C TYR A 172 -10.38 -2.92 -1.22
N ALA A 173 -11.67 -3.13 -1.50
CA ALA A 173 -12.40 -4.27 -0.93
C ALA A 173 -11.73 -5.60 -1.31
N ASP A 174 -11.35 -5.77 -2.57
CA ASP A 174 -10.71 -6.98 -3.08
C ASP A 174 -9.31 -7.16 -2.48
N CYS A 175 -8.57 -6.06 -2.31
CA CYS A 175 -7.27 -6.07 -1.65
C CYS A 175 -7.39 -6.50 -0.19
N LEU A 176 -8.28 -5.85 0.57
CA LEU A 176 -8.42 -6.04 2.00
C LEU A 176 -9.07 -7.37 2.38
N ASP A 177 -9.99 -7.90 1.57
CA ASP A 177 -10.63 -9.20 1.79
C ASP A 177 -9.58 -10.30 1.98
N ARG A 178 -8.55 -10.33 1.12
CA ARG A 178 -7.47 -11.33 1.19
C ARG A 178 -6.68 -11.24 2.49
N PHE A 179 -6.45 -10.02 2.98
CA PHE A 179 -5.76 -9.82 4.26
C PHE A 179 -6.64 -10.18 5.45
N LEU A 180 -7.94 -9.85 5.41
CA LEU A 180 -8.89 -10.23 6.46
C LEU A 180 -9.09 -11.75 6.56
N ARG A 181 -8.94 -12.47 5.44
CA ARG A 181 -8.91 -13.95 5.45
C ARG A 181 -7.65 -14.53 6.11
N ALA A 182 -6.53 -13.81 6.07
CA ALA A 182 -5.23 -14.28 6.57
C ALA A 182 -4.88 -13.78 7.98
N PHE A 183 -5.34 -12.59 8.35
CA PHE A 183 -5.02 -11.91 9.60
C PHE A 183 -6.30 -11.54 10.35
N PRO A 184 -6.27 -11.64 11.69
CA PRO A 184 -7.40 -11.22 12.48
C PRO A 184 -7.58 -9.70 12.40
N LYS A 185 -8.83 -9.21 12.43
CA LYS A 185 -9.18 -7.80 12.19
C LYS A 185 -8.50 -6.86 13.19
N GLU A 186 -8.28 -7.29 14.44
CA GLU A 186 -7.57 -6.54 15.48
C GLU A 186 -6.05 -6.38 15.23
N ASN A 187 -5.51 -7.12 14.26
CA ASN A 187 -4.15 -6.91 13.75
C ASN A 187 -4.13 -5.96 12.54
N MET A 188 -5.26 -5.36 12.17
CA MET A 188 -5.36 -4.46 11.03
C MET A 188 -5.93 -3.10 11.47
N MET A 189 -5.28 -2.02 11.05
CA MET A 189 -5.74 -0.65 11.21
C MET A 189 -5.99 -0.04 9.83
N PHE A 190 -7.16 0.58 9.66
CA PHE A 190 -7.58 1.22 8.43
C PHE A 190 -7.59 2.73 8.63
N VAL A 191 -6.72 3.43 7.91
CA VAL A 191 -6.50 4.87 8.00
C VAL A 191 -7.07 5.54 6.75
N ASP A 192 -7.90 6.55 6.98
CA ASP A 192 -8.32 7.46 5.93
C ASP A 192 -7.20 8.48 5.67
N PHE A 193 -6.78 8.62 4.42
CA PHE A 193 -5.75 9.57 4.04
C PHE A 193 -6.19 11.02 4.27
N ALA A 194 -7.48 11.36 4.12
CA ALA A 194 -7.98 12.70 4.40
C ALA A 194 -7.86 13.04 5.89
N ASP A 195 -8.21 12.09 6.77
CA ASP A 195 -8.01 12.22 8.23
C ASP A 195 -6.52 12.41 8.56
N PHE A 196 -5.63 11.65 7.90
CA PHE A 196 -4.18 11.80 8.06
C PHE A 196 -3.70 13.17 7.59
N VAL A 197 -4.19 13.71 6.48
CA VAL A 197 -3.81 15.04 5.99
C VAL A 197 -4.32 16.14 6.92
N ALA A 198 -5.56 16.02 7.41
CA ALA A 198 -6.16 17.01 8.31
C ALA A 198 -5.54 16.98 9.71
N GLN A 199 -5.24 15.80 10.23
CA GLN A 199 -4.77 15.58 11.60
C GLN A 199 -3.62 14.56 11.64
N PRO A 200 -2.43 14.91 11.07
CA PRO A 200 -1.34 13.95 10.91
C PRO A 200 -0.77 13.50 12.26
N GLU A 201 -0.60 14.39 13.23
CA GLU A 201 -0.11 14.02 14.56
C GLU A 201 -1.06 13.04 15.27
N ALA A 202 -2.36 13.34 15.28
CA ALA A 202 -3.36 12.48 15.92
C ALA A 202 -3.40 11.09 15.29
N THR A 203 -3.31 11.03 13.96
CA THR A 203 -3.25 9.77 13.20
C THR A 203 -1.99 8.98 13.54
N VAL A 204 -0.82 9.63 13.56
CA VAL A 204 0.45 8.96 13.91
C VAL A 204 0.43 8.45 15.34
N ARG A 205 -0.07 9.23 16.31
CA ARG A 205 -0.23 8.78 17.71
C ARG A 205 -1.15 7.56 17.81
N SER A 206 -2.23 7.52 17.02
CA SER A 206 -3.14 6.36 16.95
C SER A 206 -2.45 5.12 16.38
N VAL A 207 -1.65 5.28 15.32
CA VAL A 207 -0.83 4.19 14.75
C VAL A 207 0.18 3.68 15.78
N LEU A 208 0.90 4.58 16.47
CA LEU A 208 1.86 4.22 17.51
C LEU A 208 1.21 3.40 18.63
N LYS A 209 0.02 3.80 19.08
CA LYS A 209 -0.76 3.02 20.06
C LYS A 209 -1.12 1.64 19.51
N PHE A 210 -1.62 1.57 18.27
CA PHE A 210 -2.02 0.31 17.63
C PHE A 210 -0.87 -0.70 17.48
N VAL A 211 0.34 -0.23 17.17
CA VAL A 211 1.53 -1.10 17.04
C VAL A 211 2.22 -1.42 18.37
N GLY A 212 1.71 -0.93 19.50
CA GLY A 212 2.30 -1.15 20.83
C GLY A 212 3.51 -0.27 21.14
N ALA A 213 3.61 0.90 20.52
CA ALA A 213 4.62 1.93 20.80
C ALA A 213 4.10 3.06 21.71
N ASP A 214 3.06 2.80 22.49
CA ASP A 214 2.40 3.75 23.38
C ASP A 214 3.32 4.27 24.49
N ALA A 215 4.20 3.42 25.03
CA ALA A 215 5.20 3.83 26.02
C ALA A 215 6.15 4.94 25.52
N ALA A 216 6.31 5.09 24.20
CA ALA A 216 7.15 6.14 23.60
C ALA A 216 6.38 7.46 23.38
N LEU A 217 5.04 7.47 23.51
CA LEU A 217 4.21 8.65 23.24
C LEU A 217 4.53 9.89 24.10
N PRO A 218 4.89 9.77 25.40
CA PRO A 218 5.23 10.95 26.21
C PRO A 218 6.47 11.70 25.70
N ALA A 219 7.42 10.98 25.09
CA ALA A 219 8.63 11.57 24.51
C ALA A 219 8.48 11.88 23.01
N TYR A 220 7.34 11.52 22.39
CA TYR A 220 7.13 11.70 20.96
C TYR A 220 6.75 13.15 20.63
N ALA A 221 7.66 13.82 19.91
CA ALA A 221 7.42 15.12 19.29
C ALA A 221 7.13 14.93 17.79
N PHE A 222 5.92 15.29 17.36
CA PHE A 222 5.55 15.24 15.95
C PHE A 222 6.36 16.26 15.14
N LYS A 223 6.90 15.81 14.00
CA LYS A 223 7.59 16.67 13.04
C LYS A 223 6.78 16.73 11.75
N PRO A 224 6.28 17.92 11.35
CA PRO A 224 5.53 18.06 10.11
C PRO A 224 6.43 17.82 8.88
N MET A 225 5.82 17.31 7.81
CA MET A 225 6.54 17.11 6.54
C MET A 225 6.78 18.45 5.82
N PRO A 226 7.91 18.60 5.09
CA PRO A 226 8.14 19.76 4.23
C PRO A 226 7.06 19.92 3.14
N PRO A 227 6.68 21.15 2.75
CA PRO A 227 5.61 21.41 1.77
C PRO A 227 5.77 20.69 0.42
N GLY A 228 7.00 20.52 -0.07
CA GLY A 228 7.29 19.87 -1.36
C GLY A 228 7.00 18.37 -1.40
N MET A 229 6.76 17.73 -0.25
CA MET A 229 6.49 16.29 -0.12
C MET A 229 5.00 16.00 0.14
N GLN A 230 4.14 17.02 0.08
CA GLN A 230 2.70 16.91 0.35
C GLN A 230 1.88 16.36 -0.84
N GLY A 231 2.53 16.00 -1.95
CA GLY A 231 1.91 15.20 -3.01
C GLY A 231 0.78 15.88 -3.78
N LYS A 232 0.70 17.23 -3.79
CA LYS A 232 -0.30 17.92 -4.60
C LYS A 232 -0.04 17.66 -6.09
N PRO A 233 -1.03 17.18 -6.86
CA PRO A 233 -0.92 17.13 -8.32
C PRO A 233 -0.56 18.54 -8.81
N ARG A 234 0.46 18.66 -9.66
CA ARG A 234 0.92 19.95 -10.23
C ARG A 234 -0.11 20.52 -11.22
N GLY A 235 -1.33 20.81 -10.78
CA GLY A 235 -2.45 21.25 -11.62
C GLY A 235 -3.02 20.19 -12.58
N ARG A 236 -2.41 19.00 -12.66
CA ARG A 236 -2.88 17.89 -13.50
C ARG A 236 -4.11 17.24 -12.84
N THR A 237 -5.24 17.27 -13.54
CA THR A 237 -6.53 16.74 -13.08
C THR A 237 -7.05 15.68 -14.04
N MET A 238 -7.86 14.75 -13.53
CA MET A 238 -8.46 13.66 -14.31
C MET A 238 -9.50 14.23 -15.28
N HIS A 239 -9.53 13.71 -16.51
CA HIS A 239 -10.53 14.13 -17.51
C HIS A 239 -11.96 13.89 -16.97
N PRO A 240 -12.92 14.82 -17.12
CA PRO A 240 -14.26 14.68 -16.54
C PRO A 240 -15.01 13.41 -16.96
N ALA A 241 -14.94 13.02 -18.23
CA ALA A 241 -15.57 11.78 -18.72
C ALA A 241 -14.95 10.52 -18.09
N VAL A 242 -13.63 10.50 -17.93
CA VAL A 242 -12.90 9.41 -17.25
C VAL A 242 -13.26 9.38 -15.77
N LYS A 243 -13.35 10.55 -15.12
CA LYS A 243 -13.77 10.68 -13.72
C LYS A 243 -15.14 10.06 -13.49
N GLN A 244 -16.14 10.43 -14.30
CA GLN A 244 -17.49 9.89 -14.20
C GLN A 244 -17.52 8.36 -14.40
N ARG A 245 -16.80 7.87 -15.41
CA ARG A 245 -16.71 6.43 -15.69
C ARG A 245 -16.03 5.66 -14.56
N LEU A 246 -14.93 6.17 -14.01
CA LEU A 246 -14.24 5.53 -12.88
C LEU A 246 -15.07 5.56 -11.60
N ARG A 247 -15.86 6.62 -11.34
CA ARG A 247 -16.82 6.63 -10.23
C ARG A 247 -17.82 5.47 -10.35
N GLN A 248 -18.39 5.27 -11.54
CA GLN A 248 -19.29 4.14 -11.80
C GLN A 248 -18.58 2.80 -11.62
N TYR A 249 -17.35 2.67 -12.14
CA TYR A 249 -16.53 1.46 -12.03
C TYR A 249 -16.23 1.06 -10.57
N TYR A 250 -15.91 2.02 -9.70
CA TYR A 250 -15.57 1.75 -8.30
C TYR A 250 -16.77 1.65 -7.37
N ARG A 251 -17.99 1.98 -7.82
CA ARG A 251 -19.18 2.06 -6.97
C ARG A 251 -19.43 0.79 -6.16
N SER A 252 -19.44 -0.38 -6.80
CA SER A 252 -19.69 -1.65 -6.11
C SER A 252 -18.57 -2.01 -5.13
N SER A 253 -17.31 -1.81 -5.51
CA SER A 253 -16.15 -2.06 -4.66
C SER A 253 -16.13 -1.12 -3.44
N ASN A 254 -16.48 0.16 -3.61
CA ASN A 254 -16.57 1.13 -2.53
C ASN A 254 -17.70 0.81 -1.53
N LEU A 255 -18.86 0.35 -2.03
CA LEU A 255 -19.95 -0.12 -1.17
C LEU A 255 -19.53 -1.35 -0.34
N ALA A 256 -18.86 -2.33 -0.97
CA ALA A 256 -18.32 -3.48 -0.28
C ALA A 256 -17.28 -3.08 0.78
N LEU A 257 -16.41 -2.11 0.46
CA LEU A 257 -15.42 -1.56 1.41
C LEU A 257 -16.11 -0.89 2.61
N GLN A 258 -17.15 -0.08 2.38
CA GLN A 258 -17.90 0.58 3.45
C GLN A 258 -18.51 -0.45 4.41
N GLN A 259 -19.13 -1.50 3.86
CA GLN A 259 -19.70 -2.60 4.65
C GLN A 259 -18.62 -3.34 5.45
N MET A 260 -17.49 -3.66 4.82
CA MET A 260 -16.35 -4.35 5.44
C MET A 260 -15.75 -3.56 6.62
N LEU A 261 -15.64 -2.24 6.47
CA LEU A 261 -15.08 -1.37 7.50
C LEU A 261 -16.10 -1.02 8.59
N GLY A 262 -17.41 -1.10 8.30
CA GLY A 262 -18.47 -0.69 9.22
C GLY A 262 -18.50 0.83 9.45
N ARG A 263 -17.84 1.60 8.59
CA ARG A 263 -17.78 3.07 8.63
C ARG A 263 -17.58 3.64 7.23
N SER A 264 -17.88 4.92 7.07
CA SER A 264 -17.58 5.65 5.85
C SER A 264 -16.18 6.26 5.86
N LEU A 265 -15.51 6.24 4.71
CA LEU A 265 -14.29 7.02 4.44
C LEU A 265 -14.70 8.35 3.77
N SER A 266 -13.80 9.33 3.78
CA SER A 266 -14.07 10.74 3.45
C SER A 266 -14.59 10.95 2.02
N TRP A 267 -14.28 10.04 1.10
CA TRP A 267 -14.69 10.10 -0.30
C TRP A 267 -15.96 9.30 -0.60
N PHE A 268 -16.58 8.66 0.40
CA PHE A 268 -17.88 8.04 0.20
C PHE A 268 -18.96 9.13 0.15
N GLY A 269 -19.74 9.16 -0.93
CA GLY A 269 -20.84 10.11 -1.09
C GLY A 269 -20.48 11.42 -1.79
N GLU A 270 -19.26 11.58 -2.32
CA GLU A 270 -18.96 12.64 -3.32
C GLU A 270 -19.68 12.42 -4.68
N ASP A 271 -20.72 11.58 -4.69
CA ASP A 271 -21.47 11.08 -5.85
C ASP A 271 -22.96 11.47 -5.78
N VAL A 272 -23.31 12.55 -5.05
CA VAL A 272 -24.58 13.30 -5.23
C VAL A 272 -24.31 14.56 -6.02
#